data_AF-A0A9W9ZYD5-F1
#
_entry.id   AF-A0A9W9ZYD5-F1
#
_cell.length_a   1.000
_cell.length_b   1.000
_cell.length_c   1.000
_cell.angle_alpha   90.00
_cell.angle_beta   90.00
_cell.angle_gamma   90.00
#
_symmetry.space_group_name_H-M   'P 1'
#
loop_
_entity.id
_entity.type
_entity.pdbx_description
1 polymer ?
#
loop_
_entity_poly.entity_id
_entity_poly.type
_entity_poly.pdbx_seq_one_letter_code
_entity_poly.pdbx_strand_id
1 'polypeptide(L)' 'SESLVLHCKTHSGTKSNSCSECGRSFGCSSNLKAHMLTHSSEKTFCCEKCNKWFRQQPALSRHLRRHS' A
#
# COMPACT_ATOMS: atom_id res chain seq x y z
N SER A 1 22.85 -22.61 -4.03
CA SER A 1 21.42 -22.44 -3.71
C SER A 1 21.25 -21.21 -2.85
N GLU A 2 21.20 -20.04 -3.48
CA GLU A 2 21.15 -18.69 -2.85
C GLU A 2 19.77 -18.36 -2.23
N SER A 3 19.20 -19.28 -1.45
CA SER A 3 17.85 -19.10 -0.88
C SER A 3 17.86 -18.54 0.54
N LEU A 4 18.88 -17.75 0.90
CA LEU A 4 18.98 -17.11 2.23
C LEU A 4 18.42 -15.67 2.27
N VAL A 5 18.07 -15.08 1.13
CA VAL A 5 17.13 -13.94 1.10
C VAL A 5 15.71 -14.42 1.46
N LEU A 6 15.46 -15.73 1.36
CA LEU A 6 14.16 -16.37 1.51
C LEU A 6 13.78 -16.77 2.95
N HIS A 7 14.69 -16.67 3.94
CA HIS A 7 14.41 -17.18 5.30
C HIS A 7 13.91 -16.12 6.29
N CYS A 8 13.34 -14.99 5.86
CA CYS A 8 12.56 -14.07 6.74
C CYS A 8 12.98 -14.09 8.22
N LYS A 9 14.20 -13.61 8.55
CA LYS A 9 14.86 -13.73 9.87
C LYS A 9 13.85 -13.82 11.02
N THR A 10 13.53 -15.05 11.39
CA THR A 10 12.32 -15.40 12.13
C THR A 10 12.48 -15.28 13.63
N HIS A 11 13.61 -14.86 14.21
CA HIS A 11 13.87 -15.29 15.58
C HIS A 11 14.23 -14.30 16.69
N SER A 12 14.66 -13.06 16.45
CA SER A 12 15.05 -12.26 17.62
C SER A 12 14.90 -10.78 17.36
N GLY A 13 13.85 -10.14 17.91
CA GLY A 13 13.86 -8.77 18.46
C GLY A 13 14.45 -7.60 17.65
N THR A 14 14.89 -7.77 16.42
CA THR A 14 15.63 -6.76 15.67
C THR A 14 14.75 -6.25 14.56
N LYS A 15 14.09 -5.13 14.84
CA LYS A 15 13.37 -4.29 13.88
C LYS A 15 12.09 -4.94 13.36
N SER A 16 11.05 -4.91 14.20
CA SER A 16 9.66 -4.97 13.74
C SER A 16 9.51 -4.06 12.54
N ASN A 17 9.29 -4.63 11.34
CA ASN A 17 8.92 -3.86 10.16
C ASN A 17 7.45 -3.51 10.33
N SER A 18 7.16 -2.60 11.25
CA SER A 18 5.83 -2.09 11.54
C SER A 18 5.51 -0.97 10.56
N CYS A 19 4.31 -1.02 9.99
CA CYS A 19 3.77 0.07 9.23
C CYS A 19 3.58 1.28 10.15
N SER A 20 4.23 2.40 9.81
CA SER A 20 4.08 3.64 10.58
C SER A 20 2.69 4.28 10.45
N GLU A 21 1.89 3.86 9.45
CA GLU A 21 0.57 4.43 9.19
C GLU A 21 -0.57 3.70 9.91
N CYS A 22 -0.48 2.38 10.07
CA CYS A 22 -1.52 1.58 10.75
C CYS A 22 -1.01 0.72 11.92
N GLY A 23 0.28 0.75 12.21
CA GLY A 23 0.90 -0.02 13.31
C GLY A 23 1.03 -1.52 13.04
N ARG A 24 0.70 -2.00 11.83
CA ARG A 24 0.73 -3.43 11.51
C ARG A 24 2.16 -3.94 11.35
N SER A 25 2.51 -5.02 12.05
CA SER A 25 3.86 -5.61 12.04
C SER A 25 4.01 -6.68 10.96
N PHE A 26 5.12 -6.65 10.24
CA PHE A 26 5.48 -7.64 9.23
C PHE A 26 6.80 -8.32 9.58
N GLY A 27 6.87 -9.63 9.35
CA GLY A 27 8.09 -10.43 9.60
C GLY A 27 9.19 -10.23 8.56
N CYS A 28 8.86 -9.63 7.41
CA CYS A 28 9.82 -9.42 6.31
C CYS A 28 9.66 -8.00 5.75
N SER A 29 10.79 -7.35 5.44
CA SER A 29 10.81 -5.97 4.92
C SER A 29 10.18 -5.84 3.53
N SER A 30 10.27 -6.88 2.69
CA SER A 30 9.57 -6.99 1.40
C SER A 30 8.05 -6.91 1.57
N ASN A 31 7.51 -7.62 2.56
CA ASN A 31 6.08 -7.60 2.88
C ASN A 31 5.64 -6.24 3.41
N LEU A 32 6.45 -5.60 4.28
CA LEU A 32 6.19 -4.22 4.69
C LEU A 32 6.21 -3.28 3.48
N LYS A 33 7.21 -3.38 2.59
CA LYS A 33 7.30 -2.52 1.39
C LYS A 33 6.08 -2.67 0.48
N ALA A 34 5.64 -3.90 0.21
CA ALA A 34 4.42 -4.16 -0.55
C ALA A 34 3.17 -3.63 0.17
N HIS A 35 3.11 -3.78 1.50
CA HIS A 35 2.02 -3.24 2.29
C HIS A 35 2.01 -1.70 2.31
N MET A 36 3.16 -1.04 2.34
CA MET A 36 3.25 0.42 2.25
C MET A 36 2.70 0.95 0.93
N LEU A 37 2.64 0.15 -0.15
CA LEU A 37 1.94 0.52 -1.40
C LEU A 37 0.41 0.55 -1.25
N THR A 38 -0.15 -0.15 -0.25
CA THR A 38 -1.59 -0.06 0.04
C THR A 38 -1.96 1.23 0.79
N HIS A 39 -0.98 1.76 1.52
CA HIS A 39 -1.00 2.96 2.34
C HIS A 39 -0.66 4.22 1.57
N SER A 40 0.35 4.10 0.69
CA SER A 40 0.52 4.94 -0.49
C SER A 40 -0.73 4.79 -1.32
N SER A 41 -1.74 5.54 -0.91
CA SER A 41 -2.87 5.91 -1.70
C SER A 41 -2.29 6.65 -2.90
N GLU A 42 -1.76 5.91 -3.88
CA GLU A 42 -1.75 6.28 -5.29
C GLU A 42 -3.21 6.29 -5.76
N LYS A 43 -3.99 7.09 -5.06
CA LYS A 43 -5.18 7.75 -5.47
C LYS A 43 -4.68 8.80 -6.46
N THR A 44 -4.21 8.34 -7.61
CA THR A 44 -3.62 9.21 -8.65
C THR A 44 -4.67 10.15 -9.22
N PHE A 45 -5.94 9.74 -9.15
CA PHE A 45 -7.06 10.40 -9.80
C PHE A 45 -8.04 10.97 -8.77
N CYS A 46 -7.99 12.29 -8.56
CA CYS A 46 -8.95 13.01 -7.75
C CYS A 46 -10.12 13.50 -8.60
N CYS A 47 -11.34 13.43 -8.06
CA CYS A 47 -12.49 14.12 -8.61
C CYS A 47 -12.58 15.53 -8.02
N GLU A 48 -12.36 16.56 -8.85
CA GLU A 48 -12.37 17.96 -8.41
C GLU A 48 -13.74 18.46 -7.91
N LYS A 49 -14.84 17.80 -8.31
CA LYS A 49 -16.19 18.17 -7.85
C LYS A 49 -16.49 17.79 -6.40
N CYS A 50 -15.90 16.70 -5.90
CA CYS A 50 -16.20 16.18 -4.56
C CYS A 50 -14.99 15.71 -3.76
N ASN A 51 -13.78 15.99 -4.26
CA ASN A 51 -12.49 15.58 -3.70
C ASN A 51 -12.41 14.08 -3.36
N LYS A 52 -13.16 13.27 -4.12
CA LYS A 52 -13.12 11.81 -3.99
C LYS A 52 -12.01 11.26 -4.86
N TRP A 53 -11.26 10.35 -4.28
CA TRP A 53 -10.06 9.84 -4.88
C TRP A 53 -10.21 8.39 -5.38
N PHE A 54 -9.56 8.06 -6.50
CA PHE A 54 -9.65 6.77 -7.17
C PHE A 54 -8.25 6.23 -7.49
N ARG A 55 -8.10 4.90 -7.39
CA ARG A 55 -6.85 4.18 -7.70
C ARG A 55 -6.62 3.96 -9.21
N GLN A 56 -7.61 4.24 -10.05
CA GLN A 56 -7.62 3.88 -11.47
C GLN A 56 -8.36 4.95 -12.28
N GLN A 57 -7.83 5.34 -13.45
CA GLN A 57 -8.45 6.34 -14.32
C GLN A 57 -9.87 5.94 -14.77
N PRO A 58 -10.13 4.68 -15.20
CA PRO A 58 -11.49 4.27 -15.58
C PRO A 58 -12.50 4.36 -14.44
N ALA A 59 -12.04 4.21 -13.19
CA ALA A 59 -12.89 4.36 -12.01
C ALA A 59 -13.28 5.83 -11.77
N LEU A 60 -12.34 6.77 -11.96
CA LEU A 60 -12.64 8.20 -11.96
C LEU A 60 -13.58 8.56 -13.11
N SER A 61 -13.32 8.12 -14.34
CA SER A 61 -14.15 8.45 -15.51
C SER A 61 -15.60 7.98 -15.34
N ARG A 62 -15.81 6.76 -14.85
CA ARG A 62 -17.16 6.25 -14.52
C ARG A 62 -17.83 7.06 -13.41
N HIS A 63 -17.06 7.50 -12.42
CA HIS A 63 -17.56 8.33 -11.35
C HIS A 63 -17.96 9.73 -11.83
N LEU A 64 -17.18 10.35 -12.72
CA LEU A 64 -17.47 11.68 -13.28
C LEU A 64 -18.79 11.70 -14.04
N ARG A 65 -19.18 10.60 -14.70
CA ARG A 65 -20.50 10.47 -15.34
C ARG A 65 -21.68 10.59 -14.36
N ARG A 66 -21.49 10.28 -13.09
CA ARG A 66 -22.53 10.45 -12.06
C ARG A 66 -22.67 11.91 -11.58
N HIS A 67 -21.69 12.75 -11.89
CA HIS A 67 -21.73 14.19 -11.62
C HIS A 67 -22.18 15.01 -12.84
N SER A 68 -22.61 14.34 -13.91
CA SER A 68 -23.25 15.00 -15.05
C SER A 68 -24.57 15.61 -14.62
#